data_AF-A0A2S6GSW0-F1
#
_entry.id   AF-A0A2S6GSW0-F1
#
_cell.length_a   1.000
_cell.length_b   1.000
_cell.length_c   1.000
_cell.angle_alpha   90.00
_cell.angle_beta   90.00
_cell.angle_gamma   90.00
#
_symmetry.space_group_name_H-M   'P 1'
#
loop_
_entity.id
_entity.type
_entity.pdbx_description
1 polymer ?
#
loop_
_entity_poly.entity_id
_entity_poly.type
_entity_poly.pdbx_seq_one_letter_code
_entity_poly.pdbx_strand_id
1 'polypeptide(L)'
;MDTCSPPNQPKKLAKHINLVRRDMSDLLFHFTRQRKTGENIKSANLVLDDILNEGKLRGTNQEGINDKVVCFTEAPIQEFNSIFSLASIGQTPRYEPYGVAVPKKWLYEQGGRHVIYDDPNAKSSFSEAQLYRFVPYDPLNGNDNTWEREWRIKKDELILDPKHTLVIVPSSTEAFEIVYGRANISIEEDWEADGFGEGYQTGSSEFHTPYWLAVSLDIFGFKTESNIKNLQ
;
A
#
# COMPACT_ATOMS: atom_id res chain seq x y z
N MET A 1 -15.64 15.02 -38.56
CA MET A 1 -15.71 14.96 -37.08
C MET A 1 -15.04 13.67 -36.68
N ASP A 2 -13.79 13.74 -36.25
CA ASP A 2 -13.12 12.56 -35.69
C ASP A 2 -13.80 12.24 -34.37
N THR A 3 -14.51 11.12 -34.32
CA THR A 3 -15.12 10.63 -33.08
C THR A 3 -13.99 10.23 -32.15
N CYS A 4 -13.88 10.90 -31.02
CA CYS A 4 -12.92 10.59 -29.95
C CYS A 4 -13.37 9.33 -29.17
N SER A 5 -13.66 8.25 -29.89
CA SER A 5 -13.86 6.94 -29.30
C SER A 5 -12.49 6.31 -29.10
N PRO A 6 -12.15 5.83 -27.89
CA PRO A 6 -10.89 5.15 -27.69
C PRO A 6 -10.82 3.98 -28.67
N PRO A 7 -9.74 3.86 -29.48
CA PRO A 7 -9.63 2.78 -30.43
C PRO A 7 -9.71 1.46 -29.68
N ASN A 8 -10.44 0.49 -30.22
CA ASN A 8 -10.47 -0.86 -29.67
C ASN A 8 -9.06 -1.47 -29.83
N GLN A 9 -8.23 -1.36 -28.79
CA GLN A 9 -6.85 -1.81 -28.83
C GLN A 9 -6.78 -3.34 -28.62
N PRO A 10 -6.03 -4.08 -29.46
CA PRO A 10 -5.79 -5.50 -29.22
C PRO A 10 -5.15 -5.72 -27.85
N LYS A 11 -5.60 -6.75 -27.11
CA LYS A 11 -5.08 -7.09 -25.76
C LYS A 11 -3.54 -7.19 -25.70
N LYS A 12 -2.91 -7.68 -26.76
CA LYS A 12 -1.44 -7.80 -26.87
C LYS A 12 -0.76 -6.42 -26.87
N LEU A 13 -1.34 -5.43 -27.56
CA LEU A 13 -0.81 -4.06 -27.60
C LEU A 13 -0.95 -3.38 -26.24
N ALA A 14 -2.11 -3.49 -25.59
CA ALA A 14 -2.32 -2.97 -24.24
C ALA A 14 -1.30 -3.52 -23.24
N LYS A 15 -0.99 -4.83 -23.31
CA LYS A 15 0.04 -5.45 -22.47
C LYS A 15 1.43 -4.87 -22.72
N HIS A 16 1.81 -4.64 -23.97
CA HIS A 16 3.08 -3.98 -24.28
C HIS A 16 3.13 -2.53 -23.81
N ILE A 17 2.03 -1.78 -23.94
CA ILE A 17 1.93 -0.40 -23.44
C ILE A 17 2.21 -0.37 -21.94
N ASN A 18 1.59 -1.27 -21.16
CA ASN A 18 1.84 -1.37 -19.71
C ASN A 18 3.31 -1.71 -19.37
N LEU A 19 4.01 -2.47 -20.22
CA LEU A 19 5.42 -2.79 -20.01
C LEU A 19 6.36 -1.61 -20.30
N VAL A 20 5.98 -0.71 -21.22
CA VAL A 20 6.82 0.43 -21.61
C VAL A 20 6.47 1.73 -20.87
N ARG A 21 5.22 1.89 -20.43
CA ARG A 21 4.75 3.03 -19.64
C ARG A 21 5.16 2.87 -18.18
N ARG A 22 6.35 3.38 -17.87
CA ARG A 22 6.99 3.25 -16.55
C ARG A 22 6.27 4.01 -15.44
N ASP A 23 5.35 4.91 -15.76
CA ASP A 23 4.57 5.72 -14.83
C ASP A 23 3.27 5.04 -14.35
N MET A 24 2.92 3.90 -14.95
CA MET A 24 1.73 3.11 -14.61
C MET A 24 2.10 2.01 -13.63
N SER A 25 1.18 1.68 -12.72
CA SER A 25 1.36 0.57 -11.77
C SER A 25 0.09 -0.26 -11.66
N ASP A 26 0.24 -1.58 -11.49
CA ASP A 26 -0.87 -2.47 -11.14
C ASP A 26 -1.07 -2.57 -9.61
N LEU A 27 -0.24 -1.88 -8.82
CA LEU A 27 -0.32 -1.80 -7.37
C LEU A 27 -0.77 -0.41 -6.92
N LEU A 28 -1.58 -0.40 -5.87
CA LEU A 28 -2.07 0.79 -5.18
C LEU A 28 -1.53 0.79 -3.75
N PHE A 29 -0.96 1.91 -3.32
CA PHE A 29 -0.23 2.01 -2.05
C PHE A 29 -1.01 2.83 -1.03
N HIS A 30 -1.11 2.33 0.20
CA HIS A 30 -1.56 3.06 1.37
C HIS A 30 -0.35 3.25 2.30
N PHE A 31 0.29 4.40 2.20
CA PHE A 31 1.38 4.76 3.11
C PHE A 31 0.83 5.30 4.42
N THR A 32 1.44 4.81 5.50
CA THR A 32 1.24 5.31 6.84
C THR A 32 2.09 6.56 7.05
N ARG A 33 1.76 7.30 8.09
CA ARG A 33 2.49 8.48 8.54
C ARG A 33 2.33 8.62 10.03
N GLN A 34 3.16 9.45 10.66
CA GLN A 34 3.02 9.80 12.05
C GLN A 34 1.60 10.32 12.33
N ARG A 35 0.93 9.73 13.32
CA ARG A 35 -0.40 10.13 13.76
C ARG A 35 -0.33 10.72 15.16
N LYS A 36 -0.84 11.94 15.31
CA LYS A 36 -1.03 12.58 16.62
C LYS A 36 -2.49 12.47 17.03
N THR A 37 -2.76 11.90 18.20
CA THR A 37 -4.10 11.79 18.80
C THR A 37 -4.03 12.35 20.22
N GLY A 38 -4.46 13.60 20.41
CA GLY A 38 -4.20 14.33 21.65
C GLY A 38 -2.70 14.54 21.87
N GLU A 39 -2.19 14.09 23.02
CA GLU A 39 -0.75 14.12 23.35
C GLU A 39 0.02 12.90 22.84
N ASN A 40 -0.67 11.83 22.43
CA ASN A 40 -0.03 10.61 21.95
C ASN A 40 0.42 10.78 20.49
N ILE A 41 1.72 10.58 20.26
CA ILE A 41 2.35 10.58 18.93
C ILE A 41 2.74 9.13 18.61
N LYS A 42 2.17 8.60 17.52
CA LYS A 42 2.48 7.28 17.00
C LYS A 42 3.21 7.41 15.67
N SER A 43 4.41 6.87 15.58
CA SER A 43 5.23 6.84 14.36
C SER A 43 4.60 5.95 13.29
N ALA A 44 4.98 6.14 12.01
CA ALA A 44 4.41 5.40 10.89
C ALA A 44 4.58 3.87 11.01
N ASN A 45 5.76 3.40 11.45
CA ASN A 45 6.00 1.97 11.68
C ASN A 45 5.04 1.36 12.71
N LEU A 46 4.71 2.08 13.78
CA LEU A 46 3.77 1.61 14.78
C LEU A 46 2.33 1.65 14.27
N VAL A 47 1.99 2.60 13.39
CA VAL A 47 0.68 2.61 12.71
C VAL A 47 0.57 1.41 11.76
N LEU A 48 1.63 1.08 11.04
CA LEU A 48 1.69 -0.14 10.23
C LEU A 48 1.53 -1.39 11.10
N ASP A 49 2.18 -1.44 12.26
CA ASP A 49 2.05 -2.56 13.21
C ASP A 49 0.59 -2.80 13.62
N ASP A 50 -0.16 -1.74 13.96
CA ASP A 50 -1.61 -1.85 14.22
C ASP A 50 -2.37 -2.42 13.03
N ILE A 51 -2.10 -1.92 11.82
CA ILE A 51 -2.77 -2.37 10.60
C ILE A 51 -2.54 -3.86 10.38
N LEU A 52 -1.31 -4.36 10.60
CA LEU A 52 -0.95 -5.75 10.41
C LEU A 52 -1.50 -6.66 11.52
N ASN A 53 -1.60 -6.14 12.75
CA ASN A 53 -2.20 -6.86 13.89
C ASN A 53 -3.72 -6.98 13.74
N GLU A 54 -4.38 -5.89 13.34
CA GLU A 54 -5.83 -5.86 13.14
C GLU A 54 -6.26 -6.45 11.79
N GLY A 55 -5.34 -6.57 10.82
CA GLY A 55 -5.62 -7.04 9.46
C GLY A 55 -6.55 -6.12 8.66
N LYS A 56 -6.55 -4.81 8.94
CA LYS A 56 -7.47 -3.85 8.31
C LYS A 56 -6.94 -2.43 8.24
N LEU A 57 -7.42 -1.69 7.25
CA LEU A 57 -7.26 -0.24 7.14
C LEU A 57 -8.51 0.45 7.66
N ARG A 58 -8.34 1.48 8.49
CA ARG A 58 -9.45 2.29 9.01
C ARG A 58 -9.68 3.48 8.09
N GLY A 59 -10.93 3.66 7.67
CA GLY A 59 -11.36 4.82 6.92
C GLY A 59 -11.23 6.09 7.76
N THR A 60 -10.97 7.19 7.08
CA THR A 60 -10.85 8.52 7.68
C THR A 60 -11.83 9.47 7.04
N ASN A 61 -12.31 10.44 7.82
CA ASN A 61 -13.07 11.55 7.26
C ASN A 61 -12.10 12.41 6.43
N GLN A 62 -12.52 12.76 5.22
CA GLN A 62 -11.81 13.71 4.38
C GLN A 62 -12.53 15.05 4.44
N GLU A 63 -11.78 16.14 4.29
CA GLU A 63 -12.36 17.47 4.34
C GLU A 63 -13.46 17.63 3.29
N GLY A 64 -14.65 18.02 3.73
CA GLY A 64 -15.81 18.18 2.86
C GLY A 64 -16.40 16.88 2.31
N ILE A 65 -16.05 15.72 2.88
CA ILE A 65 -16.67 14.42 2.58
C ILE A 65 -17.28 13.88 3.89
N ASN A 66 -18.58 13.59 3.87
CA ASN A 66 -19.28 13.08 5.05
C ASN A 66 -18.97 11.61 5.36
N ASP A 67 -18.48 10.88 4.36
CA ASP A 67 -18.17 9.47 4.47
C ASP A 67 -16.71 9.23 4.85
N LYS A 68 -16.48 8.14 5.61
CA LYS A 68 -15.13 7.61 5.78
C LYS A 68 -14.65 6.94 4.51
N VAL A 69 -13.40 7.21 4.16
CA VAL A 69 -12.72 6.61 3.02
C VAL A 69 -11.35 6.09 3.41
N VAL A 70 -10.93 5.02 2.75
CA VAL A 70 -9.53 4.59 2.70
C VAL A 70 -8.95 5.07 1.38
N CYS A 71 -7.84 5.80 1.46
CA CYS A 71 -7.15 6.36 0.30
C CYS A 71 -5.94 5.52 -0.09
N PHE A 72 -5.68 5.42 -1.38
CA PHE A 72 -4.48 4.80 -1.94
C PHE A 72 -3.92 5.73 -3.03
N THR A 73 -2.65 5.57 -3.36
CA THR A 73 -1.99 6.25 -4.47
C THR A 73 -1.51 5.23 -5.50
N GLU A 74 -1.68 5.54 -6.78
CA GLU A 74 -1.06 4.78 -7.86
C GLU A 74 0.27 5.43 -8.25
N ALA A 75 1.37 4.76 -7.92
CA ALA A 75 2.64 5.04 -8.57
C ALA A 75 3.47 3.76 -8.64
N PRO A 76 4.41 3.68 -9.59
CA PRO A 76 5.46 2.68 -9.53
C PRO A 76 6.27 2.84 -8.23
N ILE A 77 6.64 1.73 -7.58
CA ILE A 77 7.25 1.77 -6.24
C ILE A 77 8.54 2.62 -6.21
N GLN A 78 9.34 2.59 -7.28
CA GLN A 78 10.58 3.35 -7.38
C GLN A 78 10.38 4.88 -7.36
N GLU A 79 9.20 5.38 -7.76
CA GLU A 79 8.92 6.82 -7.77
C GLU A 79 8.73 7.36 -6.34
N PHE A 80 8.33 6.52 -5.40
CA PHE A 80 8.15 6.94 -4.01
C PHE A 80 9.49 7.19 -3.30
N ASN A 81 10.61 6.61 -3.76
CA ASN A 81 11.92 6.89 -3.18
C ASN A 81 12.26 8.38 -3.27
N SER A 82 11.96 9.02 -4.40
CA SER A 82 12.14 10.46 -4.57
C SER A 82 11.21 11.25 -3.64
N ILE A 83 9.96 10.82 -3.46
CA ILE A 83 9.01 11.48 -2.55
C ILE A 83 9.48 11.39 -1.09
N PHE A 84 9.89 10.20 -0.64
CA PHE A 84 10.39 10.02 0.72
C PHE A 84 11.69 10.80 0.98
N SER A 85 12.54 10.94 -0.04
CA SER A 85 13.78 11.72 0.08
C SER A 85 13.54 13.21 0.37
N LEU A 86 12.35 13.75 0.05
CA LEU A 86 11.97 15.13 0.38
C LEU A 86 11.99 15.39 1.90
N ALA A 87 11.79 14.36 2.73
CA ALA A 87 11.93 14.46 4.18
C ALA A 87 13.30 14.98 4.60
N SER A 88 14.36 14.61 3.87
CA SER A 88 15.73 14.98 4.21
C SER A 88 16.06 16.46 3.96
N ILE A 89 15.23 17.16 3.20
CA ILE A 89 15.38 18.61 2.92
C ILE A 89 14.40 19.47 3.74
N GLY A 90 13.85 18.93 4.84
CA GLY A 90 13.01 19.67 5.79
C GLY A 90 11.57 19.90 5.32
N GLN A 91 11.16 19.30 4.21
CA GLN A 91 9.76 19.21 3.83
C GLN A 91 9.24 17.88 4.35
N THR A 92 8.23 17.86 5.23
CA THR A 92 7.65 16.58 5.67
C THR A 92 6.76 16.04 4.54
N PRO A 93 7.20 15.04 3.74
CA PRO A 93 6.34 14.49 2.72
C PRO A 93 5.09 13.93 3.38
N ARG A 94 3.96 13.97 2.64
CA ARG A 94 2.68 13.43 3.10
C ARG A 94 2.78 11.95 3.49
N TYR A 95 3.74 11.23 2.91
CA TYR A 95 3.96 9.80 3.07
C TYR A 95 5.28 9.51 3.78
N GLU A 96 5.26 8.56 4.70
CA GLU A 96 6.44 7.95 5.28
C GLU A 96 6.67 6.56 4.65
N PRO A 97 7.91 6.02 4.67
CA PRO A 97 8.29 4.79 3.95
C PRO A 97 7.76 3.49 4.59
N TYR A 98 6.53 3.50 5.08
CA TYR A 98 5.83 2.38 5.73
C TYR A 98 4.42 2.30 5.19
N GLY A 99 3.96 1.12 4.79
CA GLY A 99 2.59 0.98 4.30
C GLY A 99 2.24 -0.40 3.80
N VAL A 100 1.14 -0.47 3.07
CA VAL A 100 0.70 -1.67 2.36
C VAL A 100 0.39 -1.34 0.91
N ALA A 101 0.58 -2.32 0.03
CA ALA A 101 0.20 -2.25 -1.37
C ALA A 101 -0.79 -3.38 -1.70
N VAL A 102 -1.78 -3.07 -2.53
CA VAL A 102 -2.77 -4.05 -3.00
C VAL A 102 -2.91 -4.00 -4.52
N PRO A 103 -3.27 -5.11 -5.20
CA PRO A 103 -3.57 -5.08 -6.62
C PRO A 103 -4.74 -4.15 -6.93
N LYS A 104 -4.57 -3.31 -7.95
CA LYS A 104 -5.62 -2.42 -8.47
C LYS A 104 -6.91 -3.16 -8.76
N LYS A 105 -6.80 -4.34 -9.38
CA LYS A 105 -7.94 -5.22 -9.68
C LYS A 105 -8.69 -5.63 -8.41
N TRP A 106 -7.96 -6.07 -7.38
CA TRP A 106 -8.55 -6.46 -6.10
C TRP A 106 -9.29 -5.28 -5.46
N LEU A 107 -8.67 -4.10 -5.36
CA LEU A 107 -9.33 -2.94 -4.76
C LEU A 107 -10.56 -2.51 -5.56
N TYR A 108 -10.51 -2.59 -6.89
CA TYR A 108 -11.65 -2.29 -7.75
C TYR A 108 -12.83 -3.23 -7.50
N GLU A 109 -12.57 -4.53 -7.34
CA GLU A 109 -13.56 -5.55 -6.96
C GLU A 109 -14.15 -5.27 -5.58
N GLN A 110 -13.36 -4.71 -4.65
CA GLN A 110 -13.84 -4.26 -3.33
C GLN A 110 -14.69 -2.97 -3.39
N GLY A 111 -14.78 -2.31 -4.54
CA GLY A 111 -15.53 -1.06 -4.73
C GLY A 111 -14.67 0.21 -4.77
N GLY A 112 -13.34 0.09 -4.71
CA GLY A 112 -12.44 1.23 -4.84
C GLY A 112 -12.44 1.82 -6.25
N ARG A 113 -12.30 3.14 -6.35
CA ARG A 113 -12.35 3.90 -7.60
C ARG A 113 -11.32 5.03 -7.57
N HIS A 114 -10.87 5.46 -8.74
CA HIS A 114 -10.12 6.72 -8.87
C HIS A 114 -10.96 7.89 -8.34
N VAL A 115 -10.25 8.86 -7.74
CA VAL A 115 -10.82 10.19 -7.51
C VAL A 115 -11.12 10.89 -8.83
N ILE A 116 -11.94 11.93 -8.74
CA ILE A 116 -12.30 12.83 -9.82
C ILE A 116 -11.77 14.21 -9.41
N TYR A 117 -10.75 14.64 -10.12
CA TYR A 117 -10.18 15.98 -10.01
C TYR A 117 -11.03 16.92 -10.87
N ASP A 118 -11.62 17.94 -10.26
CA ASP A 118 -12.49 18.87 -10.97
C ASP A 118 -12.47 20.25 -10.29
N ASP A 119 -13.02 21.25 -10.97
CA ASP A 119 -13.12 22.61 -10.47
C ASP A 119 -13.80 22.63 -9.09
N PRO A 120 -13.31 23.40 -8.10
CA PRO A 120 -13.91 23.48 -6.77
C PRO A 120 -15.42 23.78 -6.79
N ASN A 121 -15.89 24.56 -7.77
CA ASN A 121 -17.29 24.93 -7.94
C ASN A 121 -18.15 23.79 -8.52
N ALA A 122 -17.54 22.78 -9.14
CA ALA A 122 -18.25 21.63 -9.69
C ALA A 122 -18.82 20.70 -8.61
N LYS A 123 -18.33 20.78 -7.36
CA LYS A 123 -18.71 19.90 -6.25
C LYS A 123 -20.22 19.74 -6.06
N SER A 124 -20.98 20.83 -6.21
CA SER A 124 -22.45 20.83 -6.07
C SER A 124 -23.18 20.04 -7.14
N SER A 125 -22.52 19.77 -8.27
CA SER A 125 -23.05 18.96 -9.38
C SER A 125 -22.81 17.46 -9.20
N PHE A 126 -22.02 17.05 -8.20
CA PHE A 126 -21.77 15.64 -7.92
C PHE A 126 -22.91 15.06 -7.08
N SER A 127 -23.31 13.84 -7.43
CA SER A 127 -24.21 13.06 -6.58
C SER A 127 -23.54 12.68 -5.25
N GLU A 128 -24.33 12.51 -4.19
CA GLU A 128 -23.83 12.08 -2.87
C GLU A 128 -23.03 10.78 -2.96
N ALA A 129 -23.46 9.85 -3.83
CA ALA A 129 -22.77 8.58 -4.08
C ALA A 129 -21.36 8.75 -4.69
N GLN A 130 -21.04 9.90 -5.27
CA GLN A 130 -19.76 10.18 -5.91
C GLN A 130 -18.91 11.21 -5.16
N LEU A 131 -19.47 11.93 -4.19
CA LEU A 131 -18.76 12.99 -3.45
C LEU A 131 -17.47 12.49 -2.80
N TYR A 132 -17.43 11.24 -2.34
CA TYR A 132 -16.21 10.66 -1.75
C TYR A 132 -15.03 10.63 -2.73
N ARG A 133 -15.29 10.67 -4.04
CA ARG A 133 -14.27 10.68 -5.10
C ARG A 133 -13.85 12.09 -5.49
N PHE A 134 -14.57 13.13 -5.11
CA PHE A 134 -14.26 14.49 -5.52
C PHE A 134 -12.98 14.99 -4.84
N VAL A 135 -12.10 15.58 -5.63
CA VAL A 135 -10.90 16.30 -5.18
C VAL A 135 -10.85 17.63 -5.91
N PRO A 136 -10.83 18.78 -5.20
CA PRO A 136 -10.70 20.08 -5.86
C PRO A 136 -9.39 20.15 -6.64
N TYR A 137 -9.46 20.59 -7.89
CA TYR A 137 -8.35 20.81 -8.79
C TYR A 137 -8.40 22.23 -9.33
N ASP A 138 -7.37 23.01 -9.04
CA ASP A 138 -7.24 24.40 -9.46
C ASP A 138 -5.76 24.72 -9.72
N PRO A 139 -5.25 24.37 -10.91
CA PRO A 139 -3.84 24.57 -11.24
C PRO A 139 -3.47 26.06 -11.36
N LEU A 140 -4.45 26.95 -11.55
CA LEU A 140 -4.21 28.40 -11.62
C LEU A 140 -3.85 28.97 -10.24
N ASN A 141 -4.37 28.37 -9.18
CA ASN A 141 -4.09 28.74 -7.79
C ASN A 141 -3.13 27.74 -7.09
N GLY A 142 -2.44 26.89 -7.86
CA GLY A 142 -1.43 25.96 -7.35
C GLY A 142 -1.99 24.74 -6.61
N ASN A 143 -3.29 24.50 -6.66
CA ASN A 143 -3.90 23.28 -6.10
C ASN A 143 -3.93 22.17 -7.15
N ASP A 144 -2.84 21.41 -7.23
CA ASP A 144 -2.69 20.27 -8.11
C ASP A 144 -2.17 19.04 -7.35
N ASN A 145 -3.09 18.15 -6.99
CA ASN A 145 -2.78 16.86 -6.38
C ASN A 145 -2.92 15.69 -7.39
N THR A 146 -2.94 15.97 -8.69
CA THR A 146 -3.10 14.93 -9.73
C THR A 146 -1.91 13.96 -9.77
N TRP A 147 -0.75 14.41 -9.30
CA TRP A 147 0.45 13.59 -9.13
C TRP A 147 0.24 12.40 -8.19
N GLU A 148 -0.70 12.50 -7.24
CA GLU A 148 -1.01 11.41 -6.31
C GLU A 148 -1.72 10.24 -6.99
N ARG A 149 -2.38 10.48 -8.14
CA ARG A 149 -3.23 9.50 -8.82
C ARG A 149 -4.09 8.73 -7.82
N GLU A 150 -4.84 9.48 -7.01
CA GLU A 150 -5.49 8.94 -5.82
C GLU A 150 -6.63 7.97 -6.18
N TRP A 151 -6.75 6.93 -5.37
CA TRP A 151 -7.86 5.99 -5.34
C TRP A 151 -8.53 6.04 -3.98
N ARG A 152 -9.85 5.93 -3.95
CA ARG A 152 -10.63 5.89 -2.72
C ARG A 152 -11.61 4.73 -2.72
N ILE A 153 -11.86 4.22 -1.53
CA ILE A 153 -12.96 3.29 -1.25
C ILE A 153 -13.75 3.82 -0.06
N LYS A 154 -15.07 3.95 -0.23
CA LYS A 154 -16.02 4.43 0.79
C LYS A 154 -16.33 3.29 1.78
N LYS A 155 -15.53 3.16 2.82
CA LYS A 155 -15.65 2.17 3.90
C LYS A 155 -15.12 2.73 5.21
N ASP A 156 -15.80 2.42 6.31
CA ASP A 156 -15.29 2.68 7.66
C ASP A 156 -14.04 1.84 7.96
N GLU A 157 -14.03 0.61 7.47
CA GLU A 157 -12.91 -0.33 7.61
C GLU A 157 -12.79 -1.18 6.34
N LEU A 158 -11.57 -1.37 5.86
CA LEU A 158 -11.23 -2.28 4.78
C LEU A 158 -10.40 -3.43 5.34
N ILE A 159 -10.99 -4.62 5.38
CA ILE A 159 -10.28 -5.85 5.75
C ILE A 159 -9.27 -6.17 4.65
N LEU A 160 -8.03 -6.40 5.06
CA LEU A 160 -6.93 -6.77 4.18
C LEU A 160 -6.87 -8.29 4.06
N ASP A 161 -6.82 -8.78 2.83
CA ASP A 161 -6.50 -10.18 2.54
C ASP A 161 -4.97 -10.30 2.39
N PRO A 162 -4.27 -11.06 3.25
CA PRO A 162 -2.83 -11.22 3.14
C PRO A 162 -2.36 -11.77 1.78
N LYS A 163 -3.21 -12.52 1.06
CA LYS A 163 -2.90 -13.01 -0.30
C LYS A 163 -2.86 -11.90 -1.35
N HIS A 164 -3.50 -10.77 -1.07
CA HIS A 164 -3.61 -9.62 -1.95
C HIS A 164 -2.96 -8.37 -1.36
N THR A 165 -2.16 -8.52 -0.30
CA THR A 165 -1.53 -7.41 0.41
C THR A 165 -0.04 -7.64 0.50
N LEU A 166 0.72 -6.65 0.05
CA LEU A 166 2.17 -6.61 0.20
C LEU A 166 2.52 -5.52 1.21
N VAL A 167 3.30 -5.85 2.22
CA VAL A 167 3.78 -4.89 3.20
C VAL A 167 5.01 -4.17 2.66
N ILE A 168 5.05 -2.85 2.82
CA ILE A 168 6.14 -1.99 2.35
C ILE A 168 6.85 -1.39 3.56
N VAL A 169 8.15 -1.60 3.62
CA VAL A 169 9.01 -1.12 4.72
C VAL A 169 10.33 -0.53 4.18
N PRO A 170 11.06 0.26 4.97
CA PRO A 170 12.30 0.90 4.53
C PRO A 170 13.42 -0.09 4.22
N SER A 171 13.64 -1.07 5.10
CA SER A 171 14.83 -1.93 5.07
C SER A 171 14.51 -3.41 4.92
N SER A 172 15.46 -4.14 4.33
CA SER A 172 15.41 -5.60 4.18
C SER A 172 15.34 -6.34 5.52
N THR A 173 15.96 -5.80 6.57
CA THR A 173 15.84 -6.31 7.95
C THR A 173 14.40 -6.25 8.44
N GLU A 174 13.72 -5.11 8.29
CA GLU A 174 12.32 -4.96 8.70
C GLU A 174 11.40 -5.86 7.87
N ALA A 175 11.69 -6.03 6.57
CA ALA A 175 10.92 -6.95 5.73
C ALA A 175 11.06 -8.40 6.22
N PHE A 176 12.28 -8.80 6.60
CA PHE A 176 12.54 -10.11 7.21
C PHE A 176 11.78 -10.26 8.54
N GLU A 177 11.84 -9.28 9.43
CA GLU A 177 11.12 -9.31 10.70
C GLU A 177 9.60 -9.45 10.52
N ILE A 178 9.02 -8.78 9.52
CA ILE A 178 7.59 -8.92 9.22
C ILE A 178 7.27 -10.33 8.69
N VAL A 179 8.06 -10.85 7.75
CA VAL A 179 7.81 -12.14 7.12
C VAL A 179 7.94 -13.30 8.11
N TYR A 180 8.99 -13.30 8.92
CA TYR A 180 9.29 -14.40 9.84
C TYR A 180 8.69 -14.19 11.23
N GLY A 181 8.75 -12.99 11.78
CA GLY A 181 8.22 -12.68 13.11
C GLY A 181 6.70 -12.74 13.21
N ARG A 182 6.00 -12.74 12.07
CA ARG A 182 4.55 -12.90 11.98
C ARG A 182 4.14 -14.16 11.21
N ALA A 183 5.05 -15.10 11.00
CA ALA A 183 4.74 -16.36 10.34
C ALA A 183 3.89 -17.26 11.22
N ASN A 184 3.01 -18.04 10.59
CA ASN A 184 2.40 -19.19 11.25
C ASN A 184 3.44 -20.30 11.35
N ILE A 185 3.66 -20.81 12.56
CA ILE A 185 4.59 -21.91 12.82
C ILE A 185 3.80 -23.20 12.88
N SER A 186 4.16 -24.16 12.03
CA SER A 186 3.68 -25.54 12.11
C SER A 186 4.84 -26.45 12.45
N ILE A 187 4.59 -27.39 13.36
CA ILE A 187 5.56 -28.40 13.77
C ILE A 187 5.11 -29.71 13.15
N GLU A 188 5.97 -30.32 12.35
CA GLU A 188 5.78 -31.70 11.92
C GLU A 188 6.69 -32.60 12.76
N GLU A 189 6.09 -33.61 13.37
CA GLU A 189 6.82 -34.59 14.17
C GLU A 189 7.29 -35.72 13.27
N ASP A 190 8.57 -36.06 13.38
CA ASP A 190 9.16 -37.17 12.66
C ASP A 190 8.98 -38.44 13.49
N TRP A 191 8.34 -39.45 12.89
CA TRP A 191 8.07 -40.74 13.52
C TRP A 191 8.75 -41.85 12.73
N GLU A 192 9.52 -42.69 13.42
CA GLU A 192 10.06 -43.93 12.86
C GLU A 192 9.43 -45.14 13.53
N ALA A 193 9.17 -46.19 12.76
CA ALA A 193 8.74 -47.47 13.31
C ALA A 193 9.96 -48.28 13.72
N ASP A 194 9.96 -48.81 14.94
CA ASP A 194 10.89 -49.86 15.27
C ASP A 194 10.56 -51.13 14.46
N GLY A 195 11.52 -52.05 14.36
CA GLY A 195 11.35 -53.32 13.64
C GLY A 195 10.25 -54.24 14.20
N PHE A 196 9.55 -53.80 15.27
CA PHE A 196 8.44 -54.49 15.93
C PHE A 196 7.09 -53.81 15.71
N GLY A 197 7.06 -52.67 14.98
CA GLY A 197 5.83 -51.96 14.60
C GLY A 197 5.36 -50.90 15.60
N GLU A 198 6.15 -50.61 16.65
CA GLU A 198 5.89 -49.48 17.54
C GLU A 198 6.61 -48.22 17.01
N GLY A 199 5.85 -47.16 16.78
CA GLY A 199 6.38 -45.87 16.34
C GLY A 199 6.98 -45.08 17.49
N TYR A 200 8.19 -44.58 17.35
CA TYR A 200 8.81 -43.64 18.28
C TYR A 200 9.16 -42.32 17.57
N GLN A 201 9.01 -41.22 18.31
CA GLN A 201 9.34 -39.88 17.80
C GLN A 201 10.86 -39.72 17.69
N THR A 202 11.36 -39.31 16.53
CA THR A 202 12.79 -39.16 16.25
C THR A 202 13.23 -37.70 16.15
N GLY A 203 12.29 -36.80 15.92
CA GLY A 203 12.55 -35.38 15.81
C GLY A 203 11.27 -34.56 15.59
N SER A 204 11.48 -33.27 15.36
CA SER A 204 10.44 -32.36 14.91
C SER A 204 11.05 -31.29 14.01
N SER A 205 10.35 -30.97 12.92
CA SER A 205 10.73 -29.92 11.98
C SER A 205 9.79 -28.73 12.10
N GLU A 206 10.34 -27.53 12.26
CA GLU A 206 9.57 -26.28 12.32
C GLU A 206 9.45 -25.65 10.93
N PHE A 207 8.23 -25.50 10.46
CA PHE A 207 7.92 -24.85 9.19
C PHE A 207 7.27 -23.48 9.42
N HIS A 208 7.81 -22.47 8.76
CA HIS A 208 7.32 -21.10 8.84
C HIS A 208 6.53 -20.78 7.57
N THR A 209 5.23 -20.52 7.72
CA THR A 209 4.39 -20.03 6.63
C THR A 209 4.11 -18.54 6.84
N PRO A 210 4.64 -17.65 5.97
CA PRO A 210 4.41 -16.21 6.11
C PRO A 210 2.92 -15.87 6.09
N TYR A 211 2.45 -15.15 7.10
CA TYR A 211 1.10 -14.58 7.06
C TYR A 211 1.07 -13.35 6.15
N TRP A 212 2.03 -12.43 6.32
CA TRP A 212 2.24 -11.28 5.45
C TRP A 212 3.50 -11.44 4.60
N LEU A 213 3.43 -11.06 3.32
CA LEU A 213 4.61 -10.83 2.51
C LEU A 213 5.07 -9.37 2.67
N ALA A 214 6.38 -9.14 2.71
CA ALA A 214 6.95 -7.79 2.81
C ALA A 214 8.02 -7.56 1.74
N VAL A 215 8.13 -6.31 1.29
CA VAL A 215 9.17 -5.82 0.38
C VAL A 215 9.79 -4.56 0.98
N SER A 216 11.12 -4.50 0.91
CA SER A 216 11.88 -3.36 1.37
C SER A 216 12.16 -2.35 0.26
N LEU A 217 12.17 -1.07 0.61
CA LEU A 217 12.44 0.02 -0.32
C LEU A 217 13.92 0.15 -0.67
N ASP A 218 14.83 -0.30 0.22
CA ASP A 218 16.28 -0.27 0.00
C ASP A 218 16.74 -1.06 -1.24
N ILE A 219 16.03 -2.13 -1.60
CA ILE A 219 16.22 -2.90 -2.85
C ILE A 219 16.04 -2.00 -4.09
N PHE A 220 15.24 -0.95 -3.99
CA PHE A 220 15.01 0.02 -5.05
C PHE A 220 15.90 1.27 -4.94
N GLY A 221 16.94 1.23 -4.10
CA GLY A 221 17.87 2.33 -3.91
C GLY A 221 17.43 3.36 -2.88
N PHE A 222 16.41 3.07 -2.06
CA PHE A 222 16.06 3.90 -0.92
C PHE A 222 17.17 3.84 0.14
N LYS A 223 17.55 5.00 0.69
CA LYS A 223 18.57 5.09 1.75
C LYS A 223 17.97 5.79 2.95
N THR A 224 17.87 5.07 4.07
CA THR A 224 17.59 5.67 5.38
C THR A 224 18.84 6.38 5.90
N GLU A 225 18.69 7.39 6.77
CA GLU A 225 19.83 8.07 7.40
C GLU A 225 20.77 7.10 8.17
N SER A 226 20.24 5.98 8.65
CA SER A 226 21.02 4.89 9.27
C SER A 226 22.00 4.21 8.29
N ASN A 227 21.71 4.16 6.99
CA ASN A 227 22.62 3.62 5.97
C ASN A 227 23.72 4.60 5.52
N ILE A 228 23.61 5.88 5.89
CA ILE A 228 24.62 6.90 5.53
C ILE A 228 25.82 6.85 6.49
N LYS A 229 25.60 6.48 7.76
CA LYS A 229 26.65 6.41 8.79
C LYS A 229 27.61 5.23 8.66
N ASN A 230 27.26 4.19 7.88
CA ASN A 230 28.10 3.02 7.67
C ASN A 230 28.99 3.11 6.40
N LEU A 231 29.05 4.28 5.77
CA LEU A 231 29.84 4.56 4.55
C LEU A 231 30.91 5.66 4.74
N GLN A 232 31.19 6.04 5.99
CA GLN A 232 32.31 6.90 6.38
C GLN A 232 33.24 6.14 7.33
#